data_AF-A0AB34HS11-F1
#
_entry.id   AF-A0AB34HS11-F1
#
_cell.length_a   1.000
_cell.length_b   1.000
_cell.length_c   1.000
_cell.angle_alpha   90.00
_cell.angle_beta   90.00
_cell.angle_gamma   90.00
#
_symmetry.space_group_name_H-M   'P 1'
#
loop_
_entity.id
_entity.type
_entity.pdbx_description
1 polymer ?
#
loop_
_entity_poly.entity_id
_entity_poly.type
_entity_poly.pdbx_seq_one_letter_code
_entity_poly.pdbx_strand_id
1 'polypeptide(L)'
;MPGWHWTRRSYYGGNWASFSFSGLLSWLKEHQENSDIVNECPPWQEKILENEEAIALSRKDKTIQHVEVFCYASQDLHEDVEEAGALQKNHASVTSVNSTEAADSACLPTEDQSLSTASCEIPTEQTPSSDPESALEVNDFEATGEKENHCDKTCVPSTSEKETSENVPMAENTAEQPKKNRITYSQIIKEGRRFNIDLVSKLLYSRGLLIDLLIKSNVSRYAEFKNITRILAFREGRVEQVPCSRADVFNSKQLTMVEKRMLMKFLTFCMEYEEHPDEYKAYEEITFYEYLKTQKLTPNLQYFVLHSIAMTSETASSTIDGLRATKNFLHCLGRYGNTPFLFPLYGQGELPQCFCR
;
A
#
# COMPACT_ATOMS: atom_id res chain seq x y z
N MET A 1 -11.21 -29.62 -12.77
CA MET A 1 -12.23 -29.33 -13.79
C MET A 1 -11.84 -28.03 -14.48
N PRO A 2 -11.89 -27.93 -15.81
CA PRO A 2 -11.76 -26.64 -16.48
C PRO A 2 -12.95 -25.76 -16.09
N GLY A 3 -12.67 -24.54 -15.61
CA GLY A 3 -13.67 -23.53 -15.30
C GLY A 3 -13.72 -22.50 -16.42
N TRP A 4 -14.92 -22.04 -16.78
CA TRP A 4 -15.09 -20.92 -17.70
C TRP A 4 -15.13 -19.63 -16.88
N HIS A 5 -14.17 -18.74 -17.11
CA HIS A 5 -14.13 -17.41 -16.50
C HIS A 5 -14.23 -16.35 -17.60
N TRP A 6 -15.26 -15.52 -17.55
CA TRP A 6 -15.51 -14.46 -18.52
C TRP A 6 -15.58 -13.08 -17.86
N THR A 7 -15.10 -12.06 -18.57
CA THR A 7 -15.24 -10.65 -18.23
C THR A 7 -15.68 -9.87 -19.46
N ARG A 8 -16.48 -8.81 -19.28
CA ARG A 8 -16.86 -7.89 -20.35
C ARG A 8 -15.80 -6.84 -20.65
N ARG A 9 -14.87 -6.64 -19.71
CA ARG A 9 -13.79 -5.67 -19.82
C ARG A 9 -12.64 -6.28 -20.62
N SER A 10 -11.83 -5.43 -21.25
CA SER A 10 -10.59 -5.82 -21.92
C SER A 10 -9.42 -6.06 -20.94
N TYR A 11 -9.68 -6.06 -19.63
CA TYR A 11 -8.70 -6.21 -18.56
C TYR A 11 -9.28 -7.04 -17.40
N TYR A 12 -8.40 -7.59 -16.57
CA TYR A 12 -8.76 -8.39 -15.38
C TYR A 12 -9.06 -7.51 -14.15
N GLY A 13 -9.76 -8.07 -13.16
CA GLY A 13 -9.92 -7.47 -11.83
C GLY A 13 -11.16 -6.60 -11.64
N GLY A 14 -11.80 -6.11 -12.71
CA GLY A 14 -12.98 -5.25 -12.57
C GLY A 14 -12.67 -4.02 -11.70
N ASN A 15 -13.42 -3.82 -10.61
CA ASN A 15 -13.15 -2.72 -9.66
C ASN A 15 -11.92 -2.94 -8.78
N TRP A 16 -11.22 -4.08 -8.89
CA TRP A 16 -9.93 -4.35 -8.25
C TRP A 16 -8.74 -4.14 -9.20
N ALA A 17 -8.98 -3.72 -10.44
CA ALA A 17 -7.93 -3.54 -11.43
C ALA A 17 -6.96 -2.40 -11.05
N SER A 18 -5.75 -2.50 -11.60
CA SER A 18 -4.78 -1.41 -11.67
C SER A 18 -4.64 -0.94 -13.11
N PHE A 19 -4.27 0.32 -13.31
CA PHE A 19 -4.08 0.88 -14.65
C PHE A 19 -2.76 1.65 -14.78
N SER A 20 -2.16 1.60 -15.97
CA SER A 20 -1.19 2.62 -16.39
C SER A 20 -1.84 4.00 -16.40
N PHE A 21 -1.04 5.07 -16.50
CA PHE A 21 -1.59 6.41 -16.57
C PHE A 21 -2.53 6.58 -17.78
N SER A 22 -2.12 6.13 -18.97
CA SER A 22 -2.95 6.14 -20.19
C SER A 22 -4.20 5.24 -20.07
N GLY A 23 -4.06 4.08 -19.41
CA GLY A 23 -5.15 3.17 -19.12
C GLY A 23 -6.20 3.80 -18.20
N LEU A 24 -5.76 4.50 -17.16
CA LEU A 24 -6.66 5.20 -16.23
C LEU A 24 -7.42 6.32 -16.95
N LEU A 25 -6.76 7.11 -17.79
CA LEU A 25 -7.43 8.14 -18.60
C LEU A 25 -8.51 7.54 -19.51
N SER A 26 -8.24 6.37 -20.10
CA SER A 26 -9.23 5.66 -20.93
C SER A 26 -10.41 5.15 -20.10
N TRP A 27 -10.13 4.59 -18.92
CA TRP A 27 -11.14 4.16 -17.95
C TRP A 27 -12.01 5.32 -17.45
N LEU A 28 -11.42 6.50 -17.21
CA LEU A 28 -12.14 7.71 -16.79
C LEU A 28 -13.13 8.18 -17.87
N LYS A 29 -12.69 8.24 -19.14
CA LYS A 29 -13.55 8.62 -20.27
C LYS A 29 -14.78 7.71 -20.37
N GLU A 30 -14.58 6.40 -20.24
CA GLU A 30 -15.67 5.44 -20.27
C GLU A 30 -16.75 5.71 -19.20
N HIS A 31 -16.36 6.19 -18.01
CA HIS A 31 -17.30 6.46 -16.92
C HIS A 31 -17.89 7.88 -16.96
N GLN A 32 -17.28 8.79 -17.72
CA GLN A 32 -17.78 10.16 -17.93
C GLN A 32 -18.72 10.26 -19.15
N GLU A 33 -18.43 9.57 -20.25
CA GLU A 33 -19.12 9.72 -21.54
C GLU A 33 -20.32 8.77 -21.74
N ASN A 34 -20.45 7.70 -20.94
CA ASN A 34 -21.42 6.62 -21.19
C ASN A 34 -22.92 6.96 -20.95
N SER A 35 -23.38 8.20 -21.12
CA SER A 35 -24.81 8.54 -21.02
C SER A 35 -25.70 7.94 -22.13
N ASP A 36 -25.12 7.33 -23.16
CA ASP A 36 -25.86 6.99 -24.38
C ASP A 36 -26.58 5.64 -24.31
N ILE A 37 -27.91 5.74 -24.30
CA ILE A 37 -28.86 4.64 -24.40
C ILE A 37 -29.01 4.28 -25.88
N VAL A 38 -28.26 3.29 -26.36
CA VAL A 38 -28.68 2.52 -27.54
C VAL A 38 -29.38 1.27 -27.02
N ASN A 39 -30.70 1.38 -26.93
CA ASN A 39 -31.57 0.34 -26.42
C ASN A 39 -31.93 -0.64 -27.55
N GLU A 40 -30.94 -1.35 -28.07
CA GLU A 40 -31.24 -2.48 -28.97
C GLU A 40 -31.67 -3.69 -28.13
N CYS A 41 -32.80 -4.28 -28.52
CA CYS A 41 -33.28 -5.54 -27.98
C CYS A 41 -32.40 -6.65 -28.59
N PRO A 42 -31.58 -7.36 -27.79
CA PRO A 42 -30.60 -8.27 -28.38
C PRO A 42 -31.28 -9.47 -29.07
N PRO A 43 -30.56 -10.19 -29.94
CA PRO A 43 -31.07 -11.38 -30.62
C PRO A 43 -31.10 -12.65 -29.74
N TRP A 44 -30.81 -12.57 -28.43
CA TRP A 44 -30.80 -13.78 -27.57
C TRP A 44 -32.21 -14.24 -27.19
N GLN A 45 -33.20 -13.35 -27.21
CA GLN A 45 -34.58 -13.65 -26.84
C GLN A 45 -35.20 -14.71 -27.75
N GLU A 46 -34.80 -14.76 -29.02
CA GLU A 46 -35.26 -15.75 -30.00
C GLU A 46 -34.68 -17.15 -29.73
N LYS A 47 -33.69 -17.27 -28.83
CA LYS A 47 -33.05 -18.55 -28.49
C LYS A 47 -33.63 -19.21 -27.23
N ILE A 48 -34.57 -18.56 -26.55
CA ILE A 48 -35.19 -19.08 -25.33
C ILE A 48 -36.24 -20.13 -25.70
N LEU A 49 -36.10 -21.34 -25.15
CA LEU A 49 -37.05 -22.44 -25.38
C LEU A 49 -38.34 -22.25 -24.56
N GLU A 50 -39.41 -22.96 -24.92
CA GLU A 50 -40.74 -22.81 -24.31
C GLU A 50 -40.78 -23.08 -22.79
N ASN A 51 -39.82 -23.85 -22.29
CA ASN A 51 -39.68 -24.22 -20.87
C ASN A 51 -38.52 -23.49 -20.17
N GLU A 52 -37.95 -22.46 -20.80
CA GLU A 52 -36.85 -21.67 -20.26
C GLU A 52 -37.31 -20.24 -19.93
N GLU A 53 -36.69 -19.66 -18.92
CA GLU A 53 -36.82 -18.24 -18.60
C GLU A 53 -35.44 -17.59 -18.58
N ALA A 54 -35.38 -16.32 -19.00
CA ALA A 54 -34.14 -15.58 -19.08
C ALA A 54 -34.07 -14.50 -18.00
N ILE A 55 -32.96 -14.46 -17.27
CA ILE A 55 -32.64 -13.37 -16.35
C ILE A 55 -31.64 -12.45 -17.04
N ALA A 56 -32.10 -11.26 -17.43
CA ALA A 56 -31.25 -10.27 -18.07
C ALA A 56 -30.21 -9.73 -17.08
N LEU A 57 -28.93 -9.86 -17.44
CA LEU A 57 -27.83 -9.28 -16.66
C LEU A 57 -27.70 -7.77 -16.92
N SER A 58 -27.14 -7.05 -15.95
CA SER A 58 -26.86 -5.61 -16.11
C SER A 58 -26.05 -5.38 -17.39
N ARG A 59 -26.43 -4.40 -18.20
CA ARG A 59 -25.73 -4.03 -19.44
C ARG A 59 -24.64 -2.98 -19.22
N LYS A 60 -24.79 -2.18 -18.18
CA LYS A 60 -23.91 -1.05 -17.87
C LYS A 60 -23.46 -1.09 -16.42
N ASP A 61 -22.19 -0.82 -16.20
CA ASP A 61 -21.63 -0.62 -14.88
C ASP A 61 -22.03 0.76 -14.34
N LYS A 62 -22.54 0.79 -13.10
CA LYS A 62 -22.97 2.02 -12.40
C LYS A 62 -22.31 2.17 -11.03
N THR A 63 -21.23 1.41 -10.80
CA THR A 63 -20.55 1.36 -9.51
C THR A 63 -19.66 2.58 -9.24
N ILE A 64 -19.26 3.29 -10.31
CA ILE A 64 -18.41 4.48 -10.23
C ILE A 64 -19.27 5.73 -10.46
N GLN A 65 -19.14 6.70 -9.55
CA GLN A 65 -19.89 7.96 -9.55
C GLN A 65 -18.99 9.08 -9.06
N HIS A 66 -19.39 10.34 -9.30
CA HIS A 66 -18.71 11.54 -8.78
C HIS A 66 -17.21 11.60 -9.10
N VAL A 67 -16.85 11.30 -10.35
CA VAL A 67 -15.47 11.34 -10.82
C VAL A 67 -15.02 12.80 -10.99
N GLU A 68 -13.98 13.20 -10.27
CA GLU A 68 -13.35 14.51 -10.37
C GLU A 68 -11.85 14.36 -10.70
N VAL A 69 -11.36 15.16 -11.63
CA VAL A 69 -9.96 15.10 -12.10
C VAL A 69 -9.35 16.49 -12.04
N PHE A 70 -8.23 16.62 -11.33
CA PHE A 70 -7.48 17.86 -11.21
C PHE A 70 -6.03 17.64 -11.64
N CYS A 71 -5.50 18.54 -12.49
CA CYS A 71 -4.10 18.54 -12.88
C CYS A 71 -3.42 19.82 -12.41
N TYR A 72 -2.52 19.69 -11.45
CA TYR A 72 -1.77 20.81 -10.88
C TYR A 72 -0.35 20.94 -11.43
N ALA A 73 0.12 19.94 -12.18
CA ALA A 73 1.41 20.00 -12.87
C ALA A 73 1.36 21.04 -14.00
N SER A 74 2.51 21.63 -14.35
CA SER A 74 2.55 22.53 -15.51
C SER A 74 2.19 21.75 -16.77
N GLN A 75 1.28 22.31 -17.55
CA GLN A 75 0.94 21.84 -18.88
C GLN A 75 1.87 22.57 -19.86
N ASP A 76 2.77 21.82 -20.48
CA ASP A 76 3.64 22.36 -21.51
C ASP A 76 2.84 22.42 -22.82
N LEU A 77 2.88 23.54 -23.55
CA LEU A 77 2.10 23.79 -24.79
C LEU A 77 2.50 22.90 -25.99
N HIS A 78 3.42 21.95 -25.82
CA HIS A 78 3.85 21.05 -26.89
C HIS A 78 2.89 19.85 -26.99
N GLU A 79 2.10 19.85 -28.06
CA GLU A 79 1.18 18.79 -28.46
C GLU A 79 1.94 17.49 -28.84
N ASP A 80 1.28 16.36 -28.61
CA ASP A 80 1.66 14.97 -28.93
C ASP A 80 2.89 14.39 -28.20
N VAL A 81 2.79 14.31 -26.86
CA VAL A 81 3.68 13.44 -26.09
C VAL A 81 3.09 12.03 -26.04
N GLU A 82 3.72 11.12 -26.78
CA GLU A 82 3.39 9.68 -26.70
C GLU A 82 4.00 9.04 -25.45
N GLU A 83 3.27 8.07 -24.89
CA GLU A 83 3.74 7.26 -23.78
C GLU A 83 4.94 6.40 -24.21
N ALA A 84 6.04 6.45 -23.45
CA ALA A 84 7.27 5.75 -23.80
C ALA A 84 7.04 4.24 -23.89
N GLY A 85 7.44 3.65 -25.02
CA GLY A 85 7.25 2.23 -25.31
C GLY A 85 5.86 1.87 -25.84
N ALA A 86 5.00 2.84 -26.18
CA ALA A 86 3.78 2.60 -26.94
C ALA A 86 4.09 1.83 -28.23
N LEU A 87 3.39 0.71 -28.46
CA LEU A 87 3.40 0.06 -29.76
C LEU A 87 2.71 1.00 -30.74
N GLN A 88 3.39 1.38 -31.83
CA GLN A 88 2.76 2.14 -32.91
C GLN A 88 1.50 1.37 -33.35
N LYS A 89 0.33 2.01 -33.23
CA LYS A 89 -0.94 1.44 -33.70
C LYS A 89 -0.89 1.33 -35.22
N ASN A 90 -0.36 0.23 -35.74
CA ASN A 90 -0.59 -0.15 -37.12
C ASN A 90 -2.08 -0.45 -37.27
N HIS A 91 -2.82 0.47 -37.92
CA HIS A 91 -4.17 0.23 -38.41
C HIS A 91 -4.12 -0.84 -39.51
N ALA A 92 -4.06 -2.11 -39.12
CA ALA A 92 -4.42 -3.21 -39.99
C ALA A 92 -5.87 -3.59 -39.68
N SER A 93 -6.79 -2.99 -40.44
CA SER A 93 -8.17 -3.45 -40.57
C SER A 93 -8.19 -4.94 -40.91
N VAL A 94 -8.63 -5.76 -39.97
CA VAL A 94 -8.85 -7.19 -40.18
C VAL A 94 -10.16 -7.35 -40.94
N THR A 95 -10.06 -7.57 -42.24
CA THR A 95 -11.18 -8.01 -43.08
C THR A 95 -11.47 -9.48 -42.78
N SER A 96 -12.72 -9.75 -42.41
CA SER A 96 -13.30 -11.08 -42.25
C SER A 96 -13.18 -11.91 -43.53
N VAL A 97 -12.66 -13.13 -43.43
CA VAL A 97 -12.94 -14.21 -44.38
C VAL A 97 -13.22 -15.50 -43.60
N ASN A 98 -14.46 -15.98 -43.69
CA ASN A 98 -14.87 -17.31 -43.27
C ASN A 98 -14.52 -18.33 -44.35
N SER A 99 -13.87 -19.44 -43.97
CA SER A 99 -13.96 -20.71 -44.69
C SER A 99 -13.78 -21.89 -43.72
N THR A 100 -14.86 -22.64 -43.50
CA THR A 100 -14.87 -24.02 -43.01
C THR A 100 -14.31 -24.97 -44.07
N GLU A 101 -13.40 -25.87 -43.69
CA GLU A 101 -13.51 -27.35 -43.84
C GLU A 101 -12.18 -28.06 -43.51
N ALA A 102 -12.32 -29.28 -42.99
CA ALA A 102 -11.27 -30.15 -42.47
C ALA A 102 -10.60 -31.02 -43.56
N ALA A 103 -9.34 -31.41 -43.35
CA ALA A 103 -8.85 -32.80 -43.41
C ALA A 103 -7.30 -32.88 -43.36
N ASP A 104 -6.83 -34.00 -42.82
CA ASP A 104 -5.46 -34.42 -42.50
C ASP A 104 -4.39 -34.32 -43.60
N SER A 105 -3.13 -34.18 -43.20
CA SER A 105 -2.07 -35.17 -43.47
C SER A 105 -0.70 -34.75 -42.91
N ALA A 106 -0.04 -35.75 -42.32
CA ALA A 106 1.32 -35.88 -41.80
C ALA A 106 2.44 -34.98 -42.37
N CYS A 107 3.37 -34.58 -41.48
CA CYS A 107 4.79 -34.98 -41.58
C CYS A 107 5.59 -34.65 -40.29
N LEU A 108 6.34 -35.62 -39.76
CA LEU A 108 7.48 -35.44 -38.85
C LEU A 108 8.74 -35.04 -39.64
N PRO A 109 9.75 -34.41 -38.99
CA PRO A 109 10.97 -35.15 -38.60
C PRO A 109 11.50 -34.76 -37.20
N THR A 110 11.86 -35.71 -36.34
CA THR A 110 13.20 -36.30 -36.09
C THR A 110 14.17 -35.39 -35.31
N GLU A 111 14.53 -35.85 -34.10
CA GLU A 111 15.60 -35.34 -33.24
C GLU A 111 16.98 -35.48 -33.90
N ASP A 112 17.89 -34.50 -33.76
CA ASP A 112 19.06 -34.63 -32.87
C ASP A 112 19.98 -33.37 -32.86
N GLN A 113 20.76 -33.26 -31.78
CA GLN A 113 22.00 -32.48 -31.57
C GLN A 113 21.97 -30.99 -31.14
N SER A 114 22.17 -30.84 -29.82
CA SER A 114 23.46 -30.42 -29.20
C SER A 114 23.46 -29.14 -28.36
N LEU A 115 24.10 -29.32 -27.20
CA LEU A 115 24.23 -28.42 -26.05
C LEU A 115 25.31 -27.35 -26.28
N SER A 116 25.12 -26.18 -25.67
CA SER A 116 26.24 -25.48 -25.03
C SER A 116 25.77 -24.68 -23.81
N THR A 117 25.97 -25.30 -22.65
CA THR A 117 26.07 -24.67 -21.34
C THR A 117 27.51 -24.17 -21.16
N ALA A 118 27.68 -22.92 -20.75
CA ALA A 118 28.93 -22.44 -20.17
C ALA A 118 28.63 -22.05 -18.72
N SER A 119 29.03 -22.93 -17.81
CA SER A 119 29.10 -22.74 -16.37
C SER A 119 30.35 -21.94 -15.99
N CYS A 120 30.33 -21.40 -14.76
CA CYS A 120 31.42 -21.30 -13.76
C CYS A 120 31.27 -20.00 -12.97
N GLU A 121 31.42 -19.92 -11.64
CA GLU A 121 31.49 -20.87 -10.54
C GLU A 121 31.57 -19.99 -9.27
N ILE A 122 30.96 -20.42 -8.16
CA ILE A 122 31.19 -19.87 -6.83
C ILE A 122 32.27 -20.73 -6.16
N PRO A 123 33.19 -20.18 -5.34
CA PRO A 123 33.96 -20.98 -4.40
C PRO A 123 33.25 -21.05 -3.03
N THR A 124 33.07 -22.29 -2.56
CA THR A 124 32.71 -22.67 -1.19
C THR A 124 33.99 -22.94 -0.39
N GLU A 125 34.04 -22.50 0.87
CA GLU A 125 34.88 -23.11 1.90
C GLU A 125 34.06 -23.47 3.15
N GLN A 126 34.59 -24.44 3.90
CA GLN A 126 33.90 -25.48 4.64
C GLN A 126 33.52 -25.12 6.10
N THR A 127 32.50 -25.82 6.61
CA THR A 127 31.95 -25.90 7.98
C THR A 127 32.95 -26.46 9.02
N PRO A 128 32.75 -26.29 10.36
CA PRO A 128 31.79 -27.16 11.08
C PRO A 128 31.03 -26.54 12.27
N SER A 129 29.98 -27.27 12.63
CA SER A 129 28.99 -27.16 13.72
C SER A 129 29.51 -26.85 15.14
N SER A 130 28.72 -26.09 15.92
CA SER A 130 28.42 -26.38 17.33
C SER A 130 27.20 -25.55 17.81
N ASP A 131 26.19 -26.21 18.39
CA ASP A 131 25.26 -25.59 19.36
C ASP A 131 26.03 -25.30 20.68
N PRO A 132 25.60 -24.31 21.49
CA PRO A 132 24.79 -24.67 22.66
C PRO A 132 23.74 -23.64 23.11
N GLU A 133 22.83 -24.13 23.96
CA GLU A 133 21.83 -23.39 24.74
C GLU A 133 22.42 -22.40 25.76
N SER A 134 21.60 -21.38 26.05
CA SER A 134 21.48 -20.58 27.28
C SER A 134 22.69 -19.78 27.79
N ALA A 135 22.53 -18.46 27.87
CA ALA A 135 22.69 -17.69 29.11
C ALA A 135 22.35 -16.22 28.89
N LEU A 136 21.72 -15.66 29.92
CA LEU A 136 21.48 -14.24 30.13
C LEU A 136 22.81 -13.50 30.31
N GLU A 137 22.99 -12.37 29.63
CA GLU A 137 23.97 -11.37 30.05
C GLU A 137 23.28 -10.02 30.25
N VAL A 138 23.12 -9.72 31.54
CA VAL A 138 22.90 -8.41 32.13
C VAL A 138 24.25 -7.74 32.20
N ASN A 139 24.39 -6.52 31.69
CA ASN A 139 25.35 -5.54 32.18
C ASN A 139 24.95 -4.13 31.72
N ASP A 140 24.77 -3.24 32.70
CA ASP A 140 25.51 -1.97 32.81
C ASP A 140 24.95 -1.17 34.00
N PHE A 141 25.72 -1.12 35.09
CA PHE A 141 26.64 -0.04 35.49
C PHE A 141 25.96 1.10 36.26
N GLU A 142 26.14 1.07 37.58
CA GLU A 142 25.89 2.17 38.50
C GLU A 142 27.12 3.08 38.64
N ALA A 143 26.87 4.37 38.47
CA ALA A 143 27.34 5.55 39.21
C ALA A 143 28.84 5.76 39.51
N THR A 144 29.32 6.93 39.07
CA THR A 144 30.05 8.02 39.77
C THR A 144 30.86 8.79 38.71
N GLY A 145 31.03 10.10 38.65
CA GLY A 145 30.74 11.27 39.48
C GLY A 145 31.70 12.38 39.01
N GLU A 146 31.22 13.64 39.00
CA GLU A 146 32.00 14.90 38.82
C GLU A 146 32.55 15.20 37.40
N LYS A 147 32.69 16.43 36.88
CA LYS A 147 32.71 17.79 37.44
C LYS A 147 32.03 18.82 36.52
N GLU A 148 31.45 19.81 37.17
CA GLU A 148 31.04 21.11 36.62
C GLU A 148 32.19 21.84 35.92
N ASN A 149 31.86 22.62 34.89
CA ASN A 149 32.55 23.87 34.63
C ASN A 149 31.57 24.95 34.17
N HIS A 150 31.59 26.00 34.97
CA HIS A 150 30.80 27.21 35.00
C HIS A 150 31.32 28.22 33.97
N CYS A 151 30.41 28.91 33.27
CA CYS A 151 30.68 30.25 32.76
C CYS A 151 29.43 31.11 32.98
N ASP A 152 29.64 32.19 33.72
CA ASP A 152 28.65 33.10 34.24
C ASP A 152 28.83 34.47 33.60
N LYS A 153 27.77 35.29 33.69
CA LYS A 153 27.67 36.74 33.40
C LYS A 153 27.13 37.16 32.03
N THR A 154 25.81 37.16 31.94
CA THR A 154 24.92 38.35 31.99
C THR A 154 25.49 39.72 31.54
N CYS A 155 24.82 40.36 30.56
CA CYS A 155 24.11 41.66 30.72
C CYS A 155 23.59 42.25 29.37
N VAL A 156 22.27 42.13 29.17
CA VAL A 156 21.22 43.13 28.78
C VAL A 156 21.55 44.36 27.88
N PRO A 157 20.63 44.77 26.97
CA PRO A 157 20.91 45.64 25.82
C PRO A 157 20.59 47.12 26.07
N SER A 158 21.11 48.01 25.22
CA SER A 158 20.69 49.41 25.14
C SER A 158 20.57 49.89 23.69
N THR A 159 19.39 50.45 23.44
CA THR A 159 18.84 51.17 22.28
C THR A 159 19.64 52.41 21.85
N SER A 160 19.69 52.69 20.54
CA SER A 160 19.20 53.96 19.96
C SER A 160 19.30 54.00 18.43
N GLU A 161 18.23 54.49 17.82
CA GLU A 161 18.04 54.81 16.40
C GLU A 161 19.01 55.89 15.90
N LYS A 162 19.47 55.80 14.64
CA LYS A 162 19.26 56.83 13.60
C LYS A 162 19.88 56.45 12.26
N GLU A 163 19.10 56.73 11.23
CA GLU A 163 19.39 56.64 9.79
C GLU A 163 20.53 57.58 9.37
N THR A 164 21.43 57.10 8.51
CA THR A 164 21.76 57.80 7.25
C THR A 164 22.41 56.85 6.25
N SER A 165 21.95 56.98 5.01
CA SER A 165 22.38 56.32 3.77
C SER A 165 23.86 56.54 3.43
N GLU A 166 24.56 55.49 3.01
CA GLU A 166 25.67 55.60 2.05
C GLU A 166 25.86 54.29 1.26
N ASN A 167 26.08 54.46 -0.04
CA ASN A 167 26.00 53.47 -1.11
C ASN A 167 27.06 52.37 -1.03
N VAL A 168 26.67 51.10 -1.26
CA VAL A 168 27.59 49.99 -1.59
C VAL A 168 27.11 49.30 -2.87
N PRO A 169 28.00 49.01 -3.84
CA PRO A 169 27.60 48.57 -5.17
C PRO A 169 27.04 47.15 -5.21
N MET A 170 26.07 46.98 -6.10
CA MET A 170 25.49 45.74 -6.60
C MET A 170 26.57 44.70 -6.95
N ALA A 171 26.69 43.66 -6.13
CA ALA A 171 27.28 42.41 -6.56
C ALA A 171 26.11 41.48 -6.92
N GLU A 172 25.87 41.31 -8.22
CA GLU A 172 25.03 40.26 -8.77
C GLU A 172 25.62 38.89 -8.36
N ASN A 173 25.17 38.39 -7.20
CA ASN A 173 25.29 36.98 -6.90
C ASN A 173 24.20 36.25 -7.70
N THR A 174 24.50 35.96 -8.96
CA THR A 174 23.82 34.91 -9.72
C THR A 174 24.18 33.57 -9.09
N ALA A 175 23.65 33.32 -7.89
CA ALA A 175 23.59 31.98 -7.33
C ALA A 175 22.53 31.24 -8.16
N GLU A 176 22.99 30.51 -9.18
CA GLU A 176 22.18 29.50 -9.85
C GLU A 176 21.63 28.56 -8.78
N GLN A 177 20.37 28.79 -8.39
CA GLN A 177 19.67 27.83 -7.57
C GLN A 177 19.59 26.52 -8.34
N PRO A 178 19.83 25.36 -7.71
CA PRO A 178 19.71 24.08 -8.37
C PRO A 178 18.31 23.98 -8.97
N LYS A 179 18.22 23.87 -10.30
CA LYS A 179 16.96 23.68 -11.00
C LYS A 179 16.26 22.47 -10.37
N LYS A 180 15.28 22.71 -9.49
CA LYS A 180 14.37 21.67 -9.03
C LYS A 180 13.77 21.07 -10.30
N ASN A 181 14.04 19.80 -10.56
CA ASN A 181 13.42 19.05 -11.64
C ASN A 181 11.90 19.06 -11.41
N ARG A 182 11.22 20.08 -11.94
CA ARG A 182 9.79 20.26 -11.79
C ARG A 182 9.13 19.27 -12.73
N ILE A 183 8.34 18.36 -12.16
CA ILE A 183 7.60 17.36 -12.93
C ILE A 183 6.49 18.06 -13.71
N THR A 184 6.49 17.92 -15.03
CA THR A 184 5.44 18.45 -15.91
C THR A 184 4.44 17.37 -16.29
N TYR A 185 3.23 17.76 -16.72
CA TYR A 185 2.22 16.78 -17.14
C TYR A 185 2.70 15.91 -18.30
N SER A 186 3.42 16.52 -19.25
CA SER A 186 4.07 15.84 -20.37
C SER A 186 5.03 14.74 -19.93
N GLN A 187 5.80 14.96 -18.86
CA GLN A 187 6.67 13.92 -18.28
C GLN A 187 5.86 12.78 -17.66
N ILE A 188 4.72 13.07 -17.02
CA ILE A 188 3.83 12.04 -16.46
C ILE A 188 3.25 11.17 -17.59
N ILE A 189 2.79 11.79 -18.68
CA ILE A 189 2.28 11.07 -19.86
C ILE A 189 3.37 10.18 -20.47
N LYS A 190 4.57 10.75 -20.67
CA LYS A 190 5.71 10.00 -21.23
C LYS A 190 6.05 8.77 -20.40
N GLU A 191 6.06 8.88 -19.07
CA GLU A 191 6.37 7.78 -18.16
C GLU A 191 5.14 6.95 -17.74
N GLY A 192 4.01 7.09 -18.45
CA GLY A 192 2.70 6.59 -18.01
C GLY A 192 2.63 5.09 -17.68
N ARG A 193 3.43 4.26 -18.37
CA ARG A 193 3.50 2.80 -18.14
C ARG A 193 4.18 2.40 -16.85
N ARG A 194 4.92 3.32 -16.23
CA ARG A 194 5.57 3.08 -14.93
C ARG A 194 4.59 3.20 -13.77
N PHE A 195 3.42 3.77 -14.02
CA PHE A 195 2.34 3.82 -13.06
C PHE A 195 1.53 2.53 -13.11
N ASN A 196 1.13 2.05 -11.93
CA ASN A 196 0.08 1.07 -11.77
C ASN A 196 -0.84 1.62 -10.67
N ILE A 197 -1.93 2.25 -11.08
CA ILE A 197 -2.84 2.98 -10.21
C ILE A 197 -4.01 2.06 -9.87
N ASP A 198 -4.03 1.57 -8.63
CA ASP A 198 -5.09 0.70 -8.13
C ASP A 198 -6.39 1.46 -7.93
N LEU A 199 -7.52 0.87 -8.36
CA LEU A 199 -8.84 1.33 -7.94
C LEU A 199 -9.15 1.02 -6.48
N VAL A 200 -8.45 0.06 -5.88
CA VAL A 200 -8.61 -0.38 -4.49
C VAL A 200 -7.34 -0.11 -3.70
N SER A 201 -7.43 0.79 -2.73
CA SER A 201 -6.34 1.05 -1.78
C SER A 201 -6.47 0.15 -0.55
N LYS A 202 -5.74 -0.97 -0.54
CA LYS A 202 -5.65 -1.91 0.60
C LYS A 202 -4.21 -2.30 0.88
N LEU A 203 -3.98 -2.81 2.09
CA LEU A 203 -2.73 -3.42 2.51
C LEU A 203 -2.97 -4.89 2.84
N LEU A 204 -1.92 -5.70 2.70
CA LEU A 204 -1.94 -7.10 3.09
C LEU A 204 -1.33 -7.25 4.48
N TYR A 205 -2.10 -7.77 5.44
CA TYR A 205 -1.52 -8.16 6.72
C TYR A 205 -0.50 -9.29 6.54
N SER A 206 0.57 -9.26 7.33
CA SER A 206 1.59 -10.29 7.31
C SER A 206 1.03 -11.65 7.77
N ARG A 207 -0.04 -11.66 8.58
CA ARG A 207 -0.82 -12.86 8.96
C ARG A 207 -2.29 -12.59 8.71
N GLY A 208 -2.99 -13.53 8.09
CA GLY A 208 -4.40 -13.36 7.77
C GLY A 208 -4.82 -14.20 6.57
N LEU A 209 -6.13 -14.24 6.32
CA LEU A 209 -6.74 -15.17 5.36
C LEU A 209 -6.10 -15.13 3.97
N LEU A 210 -5.86 -13.92 3.43
CA LEU A 210 -5.34 -13.76 2.07
C LEU A 210 -3.87 -14.19 1.95
N ILE A 211 -3.00 -13.76 2.87
CA ILE A 211 -1.57 -14.14 2.82
C ILE A 211 -1.41 -15.65 3.07
N ASP A 212 -2.22 -16.22 3.98
CA ASP A 212 -2.19 -17.65 4.26
C ASP A 212 -2.71 -18.45 3.07
N LEU A 213 -3.75 -17.97 2.38
CA LEU A 213 -4.25 -18.57 1.15
C LEU A 213 -3.21 -18.52 0.02
N LEU A 214 -2.58 -17.36 -0.22
CA LEU A 214 -1.54 -17.19 -1.25
C LEU A 214 -0.38 -18.18 -1.06
N ILE A 215 0.05 -18.39 0.19
CA ILE A 215 1.10 -19.36 0.53
C ILE A 215 0.58 -20.79 0.33
N LYS A 216 -0.58 -21.11 0.90
CA LYS A 216 -1.14 -22.48 0.87
C LYS A 216 -1.46 -22.96 -0.55
N SER A 217 -1.93 -22.07 -1.42
CA SER A 217 -2.23 -22.40 -2.82
C SER A 217 -1.02 -22.31 -3.75
N ASN A 218 0.16 -21.93 -3.24
CA ASN A 218 1.35 -21.60 -4.03
C ASN A 218 1.18 -20.45 -5.04
N VAL A 219 0.08 -19.69 -4.99
CA VAL A 219 -0.16 -18.51 -5.85
C VAL A 219 0.83 -17.38 -5.53
N SER A 220 1.41 -17.36 -4.33
CA SER A 220 2.44 -16.39 -3.92
C SER A 220 3.66 -16.32 -4.85
N ARG A 221 3.93 -17.36 -5.66
CA ARG A 221 5.04 -17.34 -6.64
C ARG A 221 4.83 -16.39 -7.82
N TYR A 222 3.60 -15.92 -8.03
CA TYR A 222 3.26 -15.03 -9.15
C TYR A 222 3.36 -13.55 -8.79
N ALA A 223 3.60 -13.20 -7.52
CA ALA A 223 3.71 -11.83 -7.07
C ALA A 223 4.87 -11.65 -6.09
N GLU A 224 5.54 -10.51 -6.18
CA GLU A 224 6.51 -10.07 -5.17
C GLU A 224 5.87 -9.05 -4.23
N PHE A 225 6.39 -8.92 -3.02
CA PHE A 225 5.84 -8.01 -2.01
C PHE A 225 6.92 -7.10 -1.43
N LYS A 226 6.54 -5.86 -1.13
CA LYS A 226 7.33 -4.88 -0.39
C LYS A 226 6.76 -4.68 1.00
N ASN A 227 7.65 -4.55 1.98
CA ASN A 227 7.27 -4.20 3.35
C ASN A 227 6.83 -2.74 3.42
N ILE A 228 5.74 -2.48 4.16
CA ILE A 228 5.47 -1.14 4.64
C ILE A 228 6.43 -0.84 5.79
N THR A 229 7.08 0.32 5.75
CA THR A 229 8.18 0.63 6.68
C THR A 229 7.80 1.61 7.79
N ARG A 230 6.69 2.34 7.61
CA ARG A 230 6.25 3.40 8.53
C ARG A 230 4.74 3.39 8.67
N ILE A 231 4.27 3.59 9.90
CA ILE A 231 2.89 3.91 10.23
C ILE A 231 2.88 5.37 10.67
N LEU A 232 1.95 6.14 10.13
CA LEU A 232 1.89 7.58 10.33
C LEU A 232 0.54 7.95 10.95
N ALA A 233 0.56 8.89 11.88
CA ALA A 233 -0.63 9.51 12.46
C ALA A 233 -0.59 11.02 12.21
N PHE A 234 -1.77 11.63 12.10
CA PHE A 234 -1.89 13.08 11.97
C PHE A 234 -2.38 13.68 13.27
N ARG A 235 -1.58 14.54 13.90
CA ARG A 235 -1.92 15.17 15.17
C ARG A 235 -1.40 16.60 15.20
N GLU A 236 -2.24 17.52 15.67
CA GLU A 236 -1.88 18.94 15.84
C GLU A 236 -1.27 19.58 14.56
N GLY A 237 -1.80 19.22 13.39
CA GLY A 237 -1.33 19.73 12.11
C GLY A 237 -0.06 19.06 11.57
N ARG A 238 0.45 18.02 12.24
CA ARG A 238 1.71 17.35 11.89
C ARG A 238 1.50 15.87 11.59
N VAL A 239 2.24 15.38 10.60
CA VAL A 239 2.34 13.95 10.28
C VAL A 239 3.52 13.39 11.07
N GLU A 240 3.25 12.40 11.92
CA GLU A 240 4.24 11.84 12.83
C GLU A 240 4.26 10.31 12.73
N GLN A 241 5.43 9.71 12.93
CA GLN A 241 5.59 8.26 12.89
C GLN A 241 5.17 7.62 14.21
N VAL A 242 4.29 6.63 14.11
CA VAL A 242 3.80 5.85 15.26
C VAL A 242 4.80 4.75 15.59
N PRO A 243 5.21 4.61 16.87
CA PRO A 243 6.07 3.51 17.30
C PRO A 243 5.43 2.14 17.05
N CYS A 244 6.14 1.24 16.36
CA CYS A 244 5.63 -0.08 15.97
C CYS A 244 6.34 -1.25 16.68
N SER A 245 7.36 -0.97 17.50
CA SER A 245 8.12 -1.97 18.24
C SER A 245 8.39 -1.51 19.67
N ARG A 246 8.77 -2.45 20.55
CA ARG A 246 9.24 -2.11 21.90
C ARG A 246 10.41 -1.12 21.87
N ALA A 247 11.34 -1.31 20.93
CA ALA A 247 12.47 -0.40 20.73
C ALA A 247 12.00 0.98 20.26
N ASP A 248 11.01 1.06 19.36
CA ASP A 248 10.46 2.33 18.89
C ASP A 248 9.75 3.08 20.03
N VAL A 249 8.99 2.37 20.87
CA VAL A 249 8.32 2.96 22.03
C VAL A 249 9.36 3.50 23.00
N PHE A 250 10.43 2.74 23.26
CA PHE A 250 11.53 3.18 24.11
C PHE A 250 12.24 4.41 23.56
N ASN A 251 12.52 4.46 22.26
CA ASN A 251 13.20 5.57 21.59
C ASN A 251 12.30 6.77 21.28
N SER A 252 10.98 6.64 21.44
CA SER A 252 10.04 7.72 21.14
C SER A 252 10.26 8.94 22.02
N LYS A 253 10.40 10.11 21.39
CA LYS A 253 10.47 11.42 22.06
C LYS A 253 9.09 12.05 22.29
N GLN A 254 8.05 11.48 21.68
CA GLN A 254 6.67 11.98 21.75
C GLN A 254 5.89 11.41 22.94
N LEU A 255 6.37 10.30 23.51
CA LEU A 255 5.76 9.65 24.65
C LEU A 255 6.58 9.92 25.91
N THR A 256 5.91 10.31 26.98
CA THR A 256 6.54 10.39 28.30
C THR A 256 6.89 8.99 28.83
N MET A 257 7.80 8.89 29.80
CA MET A 257 8.14 7.60 30.43
C MET A 257 6.93 6.90 31.06
N VAL A 258 5.96 7.66 31.55
CA VAL A 258 4.72 7.13 32.13
C VAL A 258 3.83 6.57 31.02
N GLU A 259 3.65 7.32 29.93
CA GLU A 259 2.87 6.86 28.77
C GLU A 259 3.47 5.60 28.13
N LYS A 260 4.80 5.50 28.02
CA LYS A 260 5.47 4.30 27.52
C LYS A 260 5.10 3.06 28.34
N ARG A 261 5.07 3.18 29.68
CA ARG A 261 4.66 2.07 30.57
C ARG A 261 3.18 1.74 30.44
N MET A 262 2.32 2.75 30.38
CA MET A 262 0.86 2.58 30.20
C MET A 262 0.56 1.86 28.89
N LEU A 263 1.18 2.30 27.79
CA LEU A 263 1.03 1.70 26.47
C LEU A 263 1.52 0.25 26.48
N MET A 264 2.74 -0.01 26.94
CA MET A 264 3.27 -1.38 26.98
C MET A 264 2.40 -2.31 27.81
N LYS A 265 1.94 -1.87 28.98
CA LYS A 265 1.03 -2.65 29.83
C LYS A 265 -0.27 -2.99 29.09
N PHE A 266 -0.87 -2.00 28.44
CA PHE A 266 -2.13 -2.20 27.70
C PHE A 266 -1.95 -3.11 26.49
N LEU A 267 -0.89 -2.94 25.71
CA LEU A 267 -0.61 -3.80 24.55
C LEU A 267 -0.32 -5.26 24.95
N THR A 268 0.35 -5.48 26.09
CA THR A 268 0.53 -6.81 26.66
C THR A 268 -0.83 -7.44 27.00
N PHE A 269 -1.70 -6.70 27.69
CA PHE A 269 -3.08 -7.16 27.93
C PHE A 269 -3.81 -7.49 26.63
N CYS A 270 -3.74 -6.64 25.59
CA CYS A 270 -4.41 -6.91 24.31
C CYS A 270 -3.92 -8.18 23.59
N MET A 271 -2.66 -8.60 23.80
CA MET A 271 -2.17 -9.86 23.20
C MET A 271 -2.83 -11.10 23.78
N GLU A 272 -3.23 -11.03 25.05
CA GLU A 272 -3.75 -12.14 25.86
C GLU A 272 -5.16 -11.84 26.38
N TYR A 273 -5.89 -10.93 25.72
CA TYR A 273 -7.14 -10.39 26.27
C TYR A 273 -8.19 -11.49 26.51
N GLU A 274 -8.21 -12.56 25.71
CA GLU A 274 -9.15 -13.68 25.92
C GLU A 274 -8.90 -14.44 27.24
N GLU A 275 -7.69 -14.35 27.81
CA GLU A 275 -7.32 -14.95 29.10
C GLU A 275 -7.73 -14.07 30.30
N HIS A 276 -8.14 -12.82 30.03
CA HIS A 276 -8.57 -11.84 31.04
C HIS A 276 -9.99 -11.30 30.81
N PRO A 277 -11.05 -12.14 30.78
CA PRO A 277 -12.39 -11.68 30.51
C PRO A 277 -12.93 -10.69 31.54
N ASP A 278 -12.46 -10.77 32.79
CA ASP A 278 -12.79 -9.87 33.89
C ASP A 278 -12.40 -8.41 33.64
N GLU A 279 -11.42 -8.14 32.77
CA GLU A 279 -10.98 -6.77 32.45
C GLU A 279 -11.86 -6.04 31.43
N TYR A 280 -12.62 -6.77 30.59
CA TYR A 280 -13.41 -6.17 29.51
C TYR A 280 -14.88 -6.62 29.43
N LYS A 281 -15.28 -7.73 30.07
CA LYS A 281 -16.66 -8.28 29.98
C LYS A 281 -17.75 -7.28 30.35
N ALA A 282 -17.49 -6.41 31.33
CA ALA A 282 -18.44 -5.38 31.75
C ALA A 282 -18.68 -4.29 30.67
N TYR A 283 -17.86 -4.27 29.63
CA TYR A 283 -17.82 -3.25 28.58
C TYR A 283 -18.05 -3.83 27.17
N GLU A 284 -18.57 -5.06 27.04
CA GLU A 284 -18.78 -5.68 25.72
C GLU A 284 -19.77 -4.90 24.84
N GLU A 285 -20.80 -4.32 25.46
CA GLU A 285 -21.89 -3.60 24.77
C GLU A 285 -21.56 -2.13 24.45
N ILE A 286 -20.39 -1.63 24.87
CA ILE A 286 -19.94 -0.28 24.52
C ILE A 286 -18.94 -0.32 23.36
N THR A 287 -18.71 0.85 22.75
CA THR A 287 -17.71 0.96 21.69
C THR A 287 -16.31 0.83 22.26
N PHE A 288 -15.38 0.36 21.42
CA PHE A 288 -13.96 0.29 21.81
C PHE A 288 -13.41 1.65 22.23
N TYR A 289 -13.87 2.73 21.60
CA TYR A 289 -13.51 4.09 21.96
C TYR A 289 -13.90 4.44 23.41
N GLU A 290 -15.14 4.11 23.82
CA GLU A 290 -15.59 4.35 25.19
C GLU A 290 -14.88 3.42 26.19
N TYR A 291 -14.61 2.16 25.80
CA TYR A 291 -13.80 1.26 26.61
C TYR A 291 -12.39 1.81 26.86
N LEU A 292 -11.72 2.35 25.84
CA LEU A 292 -10.37 2.94 26.00
C LEU A 292 -10.35 4.10 27.01
N LYS A 293 -11.46 4.84 27.18
CA LYS A 293 -11.58 5.91 28.19
C LYS A 293 -11.66 5.40 29.62
N THR A 294 -12.16 4.18 29.83
CA THR A 294 -12.19 3.55 31.16
C THR A 294 -10.83 2.96 31.55
N GLN A 295 -9.94 2.79 30.57
CA GLN A 295 -8.59 2.26 30.78
C GLN A 295 -7.63 3.31 31.31
N LYS A 296 -6.54 2.83 31.92
CA LYS A 296 -5.42 3.66 32.39
C LYS A 296 -4.55 4.11 31.22
N LEU A 297 -5.13 4.88 30.30
CA LEU A 297 -4.50 5.46 29.12
C LEU A 297 -4.75 6.97 29.09
N THR A 298 -3.75 7.74 28.66
CA THR A 298 -3.95 9.17 28.36
C THR A 298 -4.77 9.33 27.07
N PRO A 299 -5.47 10.45 26.84
CA PRO A 299 -6.18 10.69 25.58
C PRO A 299 -5.27 10.53 24.34
N ASN A 300 -3.99 10.85 24.49
CA ASN A 300 -2.96 10.64 23.47
C ASN A 300 -2.79 9.15 23.12
N LEU A 301 -2.64 8.29 24.13
CA LEU A 301 -2.49 6.86 23.91
C LEU A 301 -3.77 6.22 23.38
N GLN A 302 -4.95 6.65 23.88
CA GLN A 302 -6.24 6.19 23.37
C GLN A 302 -6.35 6.47 21.86
N TYR A 303 -5.97 7.67 21.42
CA TYR A 303 -5.93 8.04 20.02
C TYR A 303 -5.02 7.13 19.19
N PHE A 304 -3.78 6.88 19.65
CA PHE A 304 -2.86 5.99 18.93
C PHE A 304 -3.36 4.56 18.84
N VAL A 305 -3.86 4.00 19.95
CA VAL A 305 -4.38 2.63 19.99
C VAL A 305 -5.56 2.49 19.03
N LEU A 306 -6.51 3.42 19.07
CA LEU A 306 -7.72 3.36 18.25
C LEU A 306 -7.40 3.53 16.76
N HIS A 307 -6.68 4.59 16.37
CA HIS A 307 -6.54 4.98 14.97
C HIS A 307 -5.32 4.40 14.27
N SER A 308 -4.26 4.07 15.01
CA SER A 308 -2.99 3.62 14.40
C SER A 308 -2.73 2.12 14.57
N ILE A 309 -3.32 1.49 15.60
CA ILE A 309 -3.13 0.07 15.90
C ILE A 309 -4.38 -0.73 15.54
N ALA A 310 -5.51 -0.45 16.20
CA ALA A 310 -6.78 -1.13 15.93
C ALA A 310 -7.34 -0.74 14.55
N MET A 311 -7.21 0.53 14.16
CA MET A 311 -7.78 1.12 12.94
C MET A 311 -9.27 0.80 12.78
N THR A 312 -10.02 0.93 13.88
CA THR A 312 -11.46 0.65 13.95
C THR A 312 -12.27 1.94 14.04
N SER A 313 -13.58 1.85 13.81
CA SER A 313 -14.49 3.01 13.88
C SER A 313 -14.78 3.37 15.33
N GLU A 314 -14.71 4.66 15.65
CA GLU A 314 -15.07 5.21 16.97
C GLU A 314 -16.51 4.86 17.38
N THR A 315 -17.43 4.87 16.42
CA THR A 315 -18.88 4.80 16.68
C THR A 315 -19.48 3.44 16.39
N ALA A 316 -18.84 2.62 15.56
CA ALA A 316 -19.42 1.37 15.07
C ALA A 316 -18.74 0.11 15.62
N SER A 317 -17.51 0.20 16.15
CA SER A 317 -16.76 -0.98 16.58
C SER A 317 -16.95 -1.26 18.06
N SER A 318 -17.38 -2.48 18.39
CA SER A 318 -17.51 -2.96 19.77
C SER A 318 -16.14 -3.06 20.46
N THR A 319 -16.13 -3.10 21.79
CA THR A 319 -14.92 -3.37 22.59
C THR A 319 -14.17 -4.60 22.10
N ILE A 320 -14.89 -5.70 21.83
CA ILE A 320 -14.31 -6.96 21.36
C ILE A 320 -13.67 -6.79 19.99
N ASP A 321 -14.29 -6.05 19.07
CA ASP A 321 -13.72 -5.84 17.73
C ASP A 321 -12.42 -5.05 17.79
N GLY A 322 -12.35 -4.03 18.65
CA GLY A 322 -11.13 -3.25 18.86
C GLY A 322 -10.01 -4.06 19.50
N LEU A 323 -10.31 -4.90 20.51
CA LEU A 323 -9.34 -5.80 21.12
C LEU A 323 -8.83 -6.84 20.10
N ARG A 324 -9.72 -7.45 19.32
CA ARG A 324 -9.36 -8.42 18.27
C ARG A 324 -8.48 -7.77 17.19
N ALA A 325 -8.82 -6.56 16.75
CA ALA A 325 -8.03 -5.82 15.77
C ALA A 325 -6.64 -5.46 16.30
N THR A 326 -6.58 -4.98 17.55
CA THR A 326 -5.32 -4.66 18.25
C THR A 326 -4.44 -5.90 18.37
N LYS A 327 -4.98 -7.03 18.83
CA LYS A 327 -4.28 -8.31 18.90
C LYS A 327 -3.76 -8.75 17.55
N ASN A 328 -4.59 -8.71 16.50
CA ASN A 328 -4.18 -9.10 15.15
C ASN A 328 -3.03 -8.23 14.62
N PHE A 329 -3.11 -6.92 14.83
CA PHE A 329 -2.03 -6.00 14.47
C PHE A 329 -0.73 -6.39 15.15
N LEU A 330 -0.75 -6.58 16.48
CA LEU A 330 0.44 -6.92 17.26
C LEU A 330 1.03 -8.27 16.86
N HIS A 331 0.18 -9.27 16.61
CA HIS A 331 0.59 -10.60 16.17
C HIS A 331 1.26 -10.59 14.77
N CYS A 332 0.92 -9.62 13.93
CA CYS A 332 1.50 -9.45 12.61
C CYS A 332 2.87 -8.75 12.60
N LEU A 333 3.23 -8.05 13.68
CA LEU A 333 4.51 -7.33 13.77
C LEU A 333 5.71 -8.30 13.70
N GLY A 334 6.78 -7.87 13.04
CA GLY A 334 8.04 -8.62 13.01
C GLY A 334 8.07 -9.85 12.09
N ARG A 335 6.96 -10.25 11.44
CA ARG A 335 6.95 -11.45 10.58
C ARG A 335 7.85 -11.30 9.35
N TYR A 336 7.76 -10.17 8.65
CA TYR A 336 8.57 -9.86 7.46
C TYR A 336 9.30 -8.51 7.56
N GLY A 337 8.89 -7.65 8.49
CA GLY A 337 9.40 -6.31 8.68
C GLY A 337 8.92 -5.71 10.00
N ASN A 338 9.22 -4.43 10.23
CA ASN A 338 8.89 -3.72 11.47
C ASN A 338 7.38 -3.40 11.61
N THR A 339 6.64 -3.31 10.51
CA THR A 339 5.18 -3.08 10.51
C THR A 339 4.43 -4.38 10.17
N PRO A 340 3.10 -4.44 10.38
CA PRO A 340 2.34 -5.66 10.13
C PRO A 340 1.90 -5.80 8.67
N PHE A 341 2.35 -4.94 7.75
CA PHE A 341 1.79 -4.84 6.41
C PHE A 341 2.80 -5.09 5.28
N LEU A 342 2.27 -5.67 4.21
CA LEU A 342 2.90 -5.87 2.91
C LEU A 342 2.08 -5.17 1.82
N PHE A 343 2.75 -4.86 0.71
CA PHE A 343 2.12 -4.36 -0.51
C PHE A 343 2.67 -5.12 -1.73
N PRO A 344 1.82 -5.64 -2.63
CA PRO A 344 2.26 -6.32 -3.84
C PRO A 344 2.99 -5.36 -4.78
N LEU A 345 4.12 -5.80 -5.32
CA LEU A 345 4.82 -5.07 -6.35
C LEU A 345 3.90 -4.96 -7.58
N TYR A 346 3.87 -3.78 -8.21
CA TYR A 346 2.95 -3.43 -9.29
C TYR A 346 1.46 -3.22 -8.92
N GLY A 347 1.11 -3.28 -7.63
CA GLY A 347 -0.21 -2.91 -7.13
C GLY A 347 -1.14 -4.09 -6.84
N GLN A 348 -2.27 -3.78 -6.20
CA GLN A 348 -3.29 -4.75 -5.80
C GLN A 348 -3.99 -5.41 -6.98
N GLY A 349 -3.99 -4.77 -8.16
CA GLY A 349 -4.52 -5.32 -9.41
C GLY A 349 -3.86 -6.63 -9.88
N GLU A 350 -2.69 -6.99 -9.33
CA GLU A 350 -2.04 -8.27 -9.61
C GLU A 350 -2.73 -9.44 -8.91
N LEU A 351 -3.36 -9.23 -7.75
CA LEU A 351 -3.93 -10.32 -6.96
C LEU A 351 -5.05 -11.08 -7.69
N PRO A 352 -6.04 -10.43 -8.33
CA PRO A 352 -7.04 -11.14 -9.12
C PRO A 352 -6.41 -11.96 -10.27
N GLN A 353 -5.38 -11.42 -10.93
CA GLN A 353 -4.68 -12.09 -12.03
C GLN A 353 -3.92 -13.33 -11.53
N CYS A 354 -3.27 -13.22 -10.38
CA CYS A 354 -2.55 -14.33 -9.74
C CYS A 354 -3.47 -15.52 -9.45
N PHE A 355 -4.72 -15.29 -9.05
CA PHE A 355 -5.71 -16.37 -8.83
C PHE A 355 -6.40 -16.85 -10.11
N CYS A 356 -6.44 -16.03 -11.16
CA CYS A 356 -6.97 -16.46 -12.47
C CYS A 356 -6.02 -17.39 -13.22
N ARG A 357 -4.72 -17.29 -12.93
CA ARG A 357 -3.67 -18.18 -13.43
C ARG A 357 -3.63 -19.49 -12.66
#